data_AF-A0A0H3AY36-F1
#
_entry.id   AF-A0A0H3AY36-F1
#
_cell.length_a   1.000
_cell.length_b   1.000
_cell.length_c   1.000
_cell.angle_alpha   90.00
_cell.angle_beta   90.00
_cell.angle_gamma   90.00
#
_symmetry.space_group_name_H-M   'P 1'
#
loop_
_entity.id
_entity.type
_entity.pdbx_description
1 polymer ?
#
loop_
_entity_poly.entity_id
_entity_poly.type
_entity_poly.pdbx_seq_one_letter_code
_entity_poly.pdbx_strand_id
1 'polypeptide(L)'
;MEKFLNSAGQAKQNIQESIAMLQIADGGLAESVKTLNAMKKLATQAANDTNSAADREAIQKEFSELGKELQNALNNTEYNSEKLFADGGKMRKELNFQSGTDAESSLKLDLNSVIAELTESVTKKATPITASATGTKEEQALEKLEDATKAADTAKKAADTAKTAMGTTKAGANAPKEIKIPTYINASGISIPAKTIASGTAVTQDDLNNIAGAVDVLTKEHAKAEKAAKDYAVISAYAATAIHAYQDMAQEEGR
;
A
#
# COMPACT_ATOMS: atom_id res chain seq x y z
N MET A 1 20.58 -55.79 20.86
CA MET A 1 19.58 -55.84 19.77
C MET A 1 18.36 -54.97 20.10
N GLU A 2 17.79 -55.09 21.30
CA GLU A 2 16.65 -54.27 21.79
C GLU A 2 16.95 -52.75 21.83
N LYS A 3 18.12 -52.34 22.33
CA LYS A 3 18.58 -50.93 22.30
C LYS A 3 18.63 -50.34 20.89
N PHE A 4 19.03 -51.13 19.89
CA PHE A 4 19.14 -50.70 18.49
C PHE A 4 17.76 -50.57 17.82
N LEU A 5 16.85 -51.50 18.10
CA LEU A 5 15.47 -51.45 17.60
C LEU A 5 14.70 -50.24 18.18
N ASN A 6 14.88 -49.96 19.47
CA ASN A 6 14.26 -48.79 20.11
C ASN A 6 14.83 -47.48 19.55
N SER A 7 16.15 -47.37 19.35
CA SER A 7 16.75 -46.18 18.76
C SER A 7 16.38 -45.98 17.29
N ALA A 8 16.27 -47.07 16.51
CA ALA A 8 15.83 -47.00 15.12
C ALA A 8 14.35 -46.59 14.98
N GLY A 9 13.49 -47.04 15.91
CA GLY A 9 12.10 -46.59 15.99
C GLY A 9 11.97 -45.09 16.26
N GLN A 10 12.76 -44.56 17.19
CA GLN A 10 12.80 -43.12 17.48
C GLN A 10 13.32 -42.31 16.30
N ALA A 11 14.39 -42.77 15.63
CA ALA A 11 14.92 -42.11 14.44
C ALA A 11 13.85 -42.00 13.32
N LYS A 12 13.05 -43.06 13.12
CA LYS A 12 11.95 -43.04 12.15
C LYS A 12 10.86 -42.03 12.51
N GLN A 13 10.48 -41.94 13.79
CA GLN A 13 9.51 -40.94 14.26
C GLN A 13 10.03 -39.52 14.08
N ASN A 14 11.29 -39.26 14.45
CA ASN A 14 11.92 -37.95 14.26
C ASN A 14 11.92 -37.53 12.78
N ILE A 15 12.20 -38.45 11.86
CA ILE A 15 12.11 -38.17 10.41
C ILE A 15 10.68 -37.83 10.01
N GLN A 16 9.67 -38.56 10.50
CA GLN A 16 8.27 -38.28 10.18
C GLN A 16 7.81 -36.91 10.70
N GLU A 17 8.23 -36.51 11.90
CA GLU A 17 7.99 -35.19 12.46
C GLU A 17 8.68 -34.09 11.63
N SER A 18 9.92 -34.35 11.22
CA SER A 18 10.69 -33.44 10.36
C SER A 18 9.98 -33.22 9.02
N ILE A 19 9.49 -34.29 8.38
CA ILE A 19 8.72 -34.22 7.13
C ILE A 19 7.43 -33.42 7.33
N ALA A 20 6.68 -33.68 8.40
CA ALA A 20 5.43 -32.97 8.67
C ALA A 20 5.67 -31.46 8.88
N MET A 21 6.73 -31.09 9.62
CA MET A 21 7.12 -29.69 9.81
C MET A 21 7.49 -29.03 8.48
N LEU A 22 8.30 -29.70 7.65
CA LEU A 22 8.71 -29.19 6.34
C LEU A 22 7.52 -29.03 5.38
N GLN A 23 6.54 -29.93 5.42
CA GLN A 23 5.33 -29.82 4.59
C GLN A 23 4.46 -28.62 5.00
N ILE A 24 4.31 -28.36 6.30
CA ILE A 24 3.60 -27.18 6.79
C ILE A 24 4.35 -25.90 6.41
N ALA A 25 5.68 -25.92 6.50
CA ALA A 25 6.50 -24.81 6.06
C ALA A 25 6.35 -24.54 4.55
N ASP A 26 6.46 -25.59 3.72
CA ASP A 26 6.28 -25.49 2.27
C ASP A 26 4.90 -24.91 1.90
N GLY A 27 3.84 -25.37 2.58
CA GLY A 27 2.50 -24.81 2.40
C GLY A 27 2.40 -23.32 2.77
N GLY A 28 3.01 -22.91 3.88
CA GLY A 28 3.04 -21.50 4.29
C GLY A 28 3.84 -20.60 3.34
N LEU A 29 4.96 -21.09 2.81
CA LEU A 29 5.77 -20.39 1.81
C LEU A 29 5.07 -20.33 0.44
N ALA A 30 4.41 -21.41 0.02
CA ALA A 30 3.64 -21.44 -1.22
C ALA A 30 2.51 -20.39 -1.21
N GLU A 31 1.78 -20.26 -0.10
CA GLU A 31 0.77 -19.20 0.04
C GLU A 31 1.42 -17.81 0.03
N SER A 32 2.56 -17.64 0.72
CA SER A 32 3.32 -16.39 0.71
C SER A 32 3.74 -15.96 -0.71
N VAL A 33 4.24 -16.90 -1.53
CA VAL A 33 4.61 -16.66 -2.94
C VAL A 33 3.39 -16.30 -3.79
N LYS A 34 2.24 -16.96 -3.58
CA LYS A 34 0.99 -16.64 -4.27
C LYS A 34 0.52 -15.22 -3.96
N THR A 35 0.54 -14.81 -2.70
CA THR A 35 0.21 -13.45 -2.27
C THR A 35 1.15 -12.41 -2.89
N LEU A 36 2.46 -12.69 -2.91
CA LEU A 36 3.45 -11.83 -3.55
C LEU A 36 3.21 -11.63 -5.06
N ASN A 37 2.86 -12.70 -5.77
CA ASN A 37 2.50 -12.61 -7.18
C ASN A 37 1.23 -11.78 -7.42
N ALA A 38 0.25 -11.87 -6.53
CA ALA A 38 -0.95 -11.02 -6.58
C ALA A 38 -0.60 -9.54 -6.32
N MET A 39 0.23 -9.25 -5.31
CA MET A 39 0.74 -7.91 -5.02
C MET A 39 1.50 -7.32 -6.22
N LYS A 40 2.34 -8.11 -6.89
CA LYS A 40 3.05 -7.72 -8.12
C LYS A 40 2.10 -7.37 -9.27
N LYS A 41 1.03 -8.15 -9.45
CA LYS A 41 0.00 -7.85 -10.45
C LYS A 41 -0.69 -6.51 -10.17
N LEU A 42 -1.08 -6.27 -8.91
CA LEU A 42 -1.69 -5.01 -8.48
C LEU A 42 -0.75 -3.82 -8.64
N ALA A 43 0.52 -3.99 -8.32
CA ALA A 43 1.54 -2.96 -8.56
C ALA A 43 1.66 -2.58 -10.04
N THR A 44 1.73 -3.58 -10.91
CA THR A 44 1.78 -3.36 -12.36
C THR A 44 0.51 -2.70 -12.87
N GLN A 45 -0.65 -3.07 -12.31
CA GLN A 45 -1.92 -2.42 -12.61
C GLN A 45 -1.91 -0.95 -12.16
N ALA A 46 -1.48 -0.65 -10.94
CA ALA A 46 -1.40 0.71 -10.41
C ALA A 46 -0.46 1.63 -11.22
N ALA A 47 0.59 1.07 -11.82
CA ALA A 47 1.54 1.78 -12.67
C ALA A 47 0.96 2.18 -14.04
N ASN A 48 -0.22 1.66 -14.42
CA ASN A 48 -0.84 2.03 -15.69
C ASN A 48 -1.50 3.43 -15.63
N ASP A 49 -1.10 4.31 -16.54
CA ASP A 49 -1.54 5.71 -16.62
C ASP A 49 -3.04 5.88 -16.94
N THR A 50 -3.71 4.83 -17.41
CA THR A 50 -5.15 4.88 -17.71
C THR A 50 -6.04 4.74 -16.47
N ASN A 51 -5.49 4.38 -15.31
CA ASN A 51 -6.27 4.21 -14.08
C ASN A 51 -6.56 5.55 -13.40
N SER A 52 -7.82 5.73 -12.98
CA SER A 52 -8.24 6.91 -12.24
C SER A 52 -7.68 6.93 -10.81
N ALA A 53 -7.80 8.06 -10.12
CA ALA A 53 -7.43 8.16 -8.70
C ALA A 53 -8.22 7.17 -7.81
N ALA A 54 -9.51 6.93 -8.13
CA ALA A 54 -10.33 5.98 -7.39
C ALA A 54 -9.87 4.53 -7.61
N ASP A 55 -9.46 4.19 -8.84
CA ASP A 55 -8.94 2.84 -9.14
C ASP A 55 -7.63 2.57 -8.40
N ARG A 56 -6.74 3.57 -8.35
CA ARG A 56 -5.48 3.47 -7.59
C ARG A 56 -5.71 3.33 -6.08
N GLU A 57 -6.73 3.99 -5.52
CA GLU A 57 -7.12 3.80 -4.11
C GLU A 57 -7.64 2.38 -3.84
N ALA A 58 -8.48 1.83 -4.74
CA ALA A 58 -8.98 0.47 -4.58
C ALA A 58 -7.85 -0.56 -4.63
N ILE A 59 -6.93 -0.39 -5.59
CA ILE A 59 -5.72 -1.22 -5.73
C ILE A 59 -4.86 -1.14 -4.46
N GLN A 60 -4.69 0.04 -3.85
CA GLN A 60 -3.93 0.18 -2.61
C GLN A 60 -4.55 -0.57 -1.43
N LYS A 61 -5.88 -0.51 -1.31
CA LYS A 61 -6.58 -1.24 -0.26
C LYS A 61 -6.34 -2.73 -0.41
N GLU A 62 -6.50 -3.26 -1.62
CA GLU A 62 -6.23 -4.66 -1.91
C GLU A 62 -4.76 -5.02 -1.65
N PHE A 63 -3.81 -4.20 -2.11
CA PHE A 63 -2.38 -4.41 -1.87
C PHE A 63 -2.04 -4.42 -0.38
N SER A 64 -2.67 -3.53 0.41
CA SER A 64 -2.48 -3.46 1.86
C SER A 64 -3.07 -4.68 2.58
N GLU A 65 -4.24 -5.16 2.16
CA GLU A 65 -4.82 -6.39 2.71
C GLU A 65 -3.97 -7.62 2.37
N LEU A 66 -3.46 -7.73 1.14
CA LEU A 66 -2.51 -8.78 0.76
C LEU A 66 -1.22 -8.70 1.58
N GLY A 67 -0.71 -7.50 1.85
CA GLY A 67 0.46 -7.31 2.72
C GLY A 67 0.21 -7.75 4.17
N LYS A 68 -1.03 -7.62 4.68
CA LYS A 68 -1.42 -8.16 6.00
C LYS A 68 -1.56 -9.68 5.96
N GLU A 69 -2.15 -10.22 4.90
CA GLU A 69 -2.29 -11.67 4.69
C GLU A 69 -0.91 -12.34 4.64
N LEU A 70 0.03 -11.75 3.91
CA LEU A 70 1.42 -12.22 3.84
C LEU A 70 2.11 -12.19 5.21
N GLN A 71 1.98 -11.09 5.95
CA GLN A 71 2.49 -11.01 7.33
C GLN A 71 1.84 -12.07 8.24
N ASN A 72 0.55 -12.33 8.08
CA ASN A 72 -0.13 -13.38 8.84
C ASN A 72 0.39 -14.77 8.49
N ALA A 73 0.62 -15.07 7.21
CA ALA A 73 1.17 -16.35 6.78
C ALA A 73 2.57 -16.58 7.40
N LEU A 74 3.46 -15.59 7.33
CA LEU A 74 4.80 -15.68 7.91
C LEU A 74 4.76 -15.76 9.44
N ASN A 75 3.95 -14.92 10.10
CA ASN A 75 3.93 -14.83 11.56
C ASN A 75 3.10 -15.92 12.24
N ASN A 76 2.20 -16.60 11.53
CA ASN A 76 1.28 -17.59 12.13
C ASN A 76 1.45 -19.01 11.63
N THR A 77 2.37 -19.28 10.69
CA THR A 77 2.69 -20.67 10.37
C THR A 77 3.37 -21.34 11.56
N GLU A 78 2.75 -22.42 12.03
CA GLU A 78 3.13 -23.13 13.25
C GLU A 78 3.19 -24.63 13.03
N TYR A 79 4.15 -25.27 13.69
CA TYR A 79 4.21 -26.72 13.85
C TYR A 79 4.33 -27.05 15.33
N ASN A 80 3.41 -27.86 15.85
CA ASN A 80 3.41 -28.26 17.26
C ASN A 80 3.48 -27.05 18.23
N SER A 81 2.64 -26.03 17.99
CA SER A 81 2.56 -24.77 18.74
C SER A 81 3.82 -23.90 18.69
N GLU A 82 4.74 -24.19 17.78
CA GLU A 82 5.99 -23.45 17.60
C GLU A 82 5.97 -22.72 16.27
N LYS A 83 6.29 -21.42 16.32
CA LYS A 83 6.36 -20.57 15.13
C LYS A 83 7.50 -21.03 14.22
N LEU A 84 7.23 -21.09 12.91
CA LEU A 84 8.25 -21.47 11.93
C LEU A 84 9.05 -20.26 11.43
N PHE A 85 8.38 -19.24 10.88
CA PHE A 85 9.03 -18.13 10.16
C PHE A 85 9.09 -16.80 10.92
N ALA A 86 8.21 -16.61 11.91
CA ALA A 86 8.19 -15.42 12.76
C ALA A 86 9.57 -15.15 13.37
N ASP A 87 9.80 -13.92 13.86
CA ASP A 87 11.06 -13.61 14.53
C ASP A 87 11.31 -14.56 15.72
N GLY A 88 12.51 -15.15 15.78
CA GLY A 88 12.84 -16.22 16.74
C GLY A 88 12.22 -17.60 16.44
N GLY A 89 11.52 -17.77 15.33
CA GLY A 89 10.91 -19.03 14.90
C GLY A 89 11.92 -20.14 14.59
N LYS A 90 11.45 -21.39 14.54
CA LYS A 90 12.31 -22.58 14.38
C LYS A 90 13.17 -22.56 13.13
N MET A 91 12.68 -22.00 12.02
CA MET A 91 13.41 -21.95 10.75
C MET A 91 14.33 -20.73 10.61
N ARG A 92 14.41 -19.88 11.65
CA ARG A 92 15.32 -18.71 11.71
C ARG A 92 16.72 -19.07 12.24
N LYS A 93 17.11 -20.34 12.10
CA LYS A 93 18.41 -20.91 12.47
C LYS A 93 18.60 -22.26 11.77
N GLU A 94 19.84 -22.77 11.75
CA GLU A 94 20.12 -24.13 11.31
C GLU A 94 19.29 -25.14 12.11
N LEU A 95 18.52 -25.95 11.38
CA LEU A 95 17.76 -27.08 11.90
C LEU A 95 18.57 -28.34 11.72
N ASN A 96 18.66 -29.14 12.79
CA ASN A 96 19.30 -30.44 12.77
C ASN A 96 18.25 -31.55 12.92
N PHE A 97 18.04 -32.32 11.87
CA PHE A 97 17.12 -33.45 11.85
C PHE A 97 17.89 -34.76 12.03
N GLN A 98 17.77 -35.36 13.22
CA GLN A 98 18.44 -36.63 13.52
C GLN A 98 17.75 -37.79 12.77
N SER A 99 18.47 -38.41 11.84
CA SER A 99 17.95 -39.44 10.92
C SER A 99 18.45 -40.86 11.21
N GLY A 100 19.47 -41.00 12.07
CA GLY A 100 20.03 -42.30 12.46
C GLY A 100 20.32 -42.43 13.96
N THR A 101 20.87 -43.59 14.32
CA THR A 101 21.14 -43.97 15.73
C THR A 101 22.47 -43.43 16.27
N ASP A 102 23.33 -42.93 15.37
CA ASP A 102 24.65 -42.38 15.70
C ASP A 102 24.63 -40.85 15.59
N ALA A 103 25.44 -40.16 16.41
CA ALA A 103 25.44 -38.70 16.54
C ALA A 103 25.76 -37.93 15.23
N GLU A 104 26.39 -38.59 14.27
CA GLU A 104 26.75 -38.02 12.96
C GLU A 104 25.63 -38.19 11.90
N SER A 105 24.62 -39.03 12.18
CA SER A 105 23.55 -39.34 11.22
C SER A 105 22.42 -38.30 11.29
N SER A 106 22.71 -37.10 10.82
CA SER A 106 21.76 -35.99 10.82
C SER A 106 21.71 -35.23 9.50
N LEU A 107 20.55 -34.67 9.20
CA LEU A 107 20.33 -33.76 8.08
C LEU A 107 20.26 -32.34 8.61
N LYS A 108 21.17 -31.48 8.16
CA LYS A 108 21.18 -30.06 8.50
C LYS A 108 20.50 -29.26 7.41
N LEU A 109 19.65 -28.33 7.81
CA LEU A 109 18.95 -27.42 6.92
C LEU A 109 19.02 -26.00 7.49
N ASP A 110 19.57 -25.07 6.71
CA ASP A 110 19.58 -23.65 7.07
C ASP A 110 18.78 -22.87 6.01
N LEU A 111 17.62 -22.37 6.42
CA LEU A 111 16.77 -21.50 5.62
C LEU A 111 16.79 -20.05 6.12
N ASN A 112 17.62 -19.73 7.12
CA ASN A 112 17.56 -18.46 7.81
C ASN A 112 17.84 -17.29 6.86
N SER A 113 18.81 -17.40 5.95
CA SER A 113 19.12 -16.34 4.98
C SER A 113 17.93 -16.09 4.05
N VAL A 114 17.36 -17.15 3.47
CA VAL A 114 16.22 -17.07 2.54
C VAL A 114 14.98 -16.48 3.23
N ILE A 115 14.68 -16.92 4.45
CA ILE A 115 13.54 -16.42 5.21
C ILE A 115 13.80 -14.98 5.66
N ALA A 116 15.03 -14.62 6.03
CA ALA A 116 15.39 -13.26 6.41
C ALA A 116 15.25 -12.29 5.23
N GLU A 117 15.73 -12.66 4.04
CA GLU A 117 15.56 -11.87 2.82
C GLU A 117 14.09 -11.74 2.40
N LEU A 118 13.34 -12.85 2.41
CA LEU A 118 11.90 -12.83 2.16
C LEU A 118 11.19 -11.92 3.16
N THR A 119 11.50 -12.04 4.46
CA THR A 119 10.91 -11.21 5.52
C THR A 119 11.31 -9.74 5.36
N GLU A 120 12.57 -9.43 5.08
CA GLU A 120 13.03 -8.06 4.87
C GLU A 120 12.35 -7.43 3.65
N SER A 121 12.24 -8.14 2.53
CA SER A 121 11.60 -7.63 1.31
C SER A 121 10.14 -7.20 1.49
N VAL A 122 9.43 -7.79 2.46
CA VAL A 122 8.00 -7.55 2.70
C VAL A 122 7.73 -6.69 3.93
N THR A 123 8.67 -6.66 4.89
CA THR A 123 8.53 -5.88 6.13
C THR A 123 9.26 -4.54 6.08
N LYS A 124 10.23 -4.36 5.18
CA LYS A 124 10.93 -3.09 5.00
C LYS A 124 9.92 -2.06 4.54
N LYS A 125 9.78 -1.00 5.35
CA LYS A 125 8.94 0.13 4.99
C LYS A 125 9.46 0.69 3.68
N ALA A 126 8.59 0.68 2.68
CA ALA A 126 8.89 1.24 1.37
C ALA A 126 9.44 2.66 1.49
N THR A 127 10.51 2.95 0.76
CA THR A 127 11.07 4.30 0.69
C THR A 127 10.17 5.15 -0.19
N PRO A 128 9.50 6.20 0.33
CA PRO A 128 8.54 6.96 -0.46
C PRO A 128 9.16 7.45 -1.76
N ILE A 129 8.44 7.27 -2.88
CA ILE A 129 8.83 7.90 -4.15
C ILE A 129 8.77 9.42 -3.98
N THR A 130 9.76 10.10 -4.53
CA THR A 130 9.82 11.57 -4.58
C THR A 130 9.35 12.06 -5.94
N ALA A 131 8.57 13.15 -5.97
CA ALA A 131 8.15 13.76 -7.23
C ALA A 131 9.37 14.32 -7.99
N SER A 132 9.51 13.96 -9.27
CA SER A 132 10.62 14.42 -10.12
C SER A 132 10.28 14.39 -11.60
N ALA A 133 10.37 15.54 -12.27
CA ALA A 133 10.09 15.70 -13.70
C ALA A 133 11.06 14.95 -14.61
N THR A 134 12.27 14.72 -14.14
CA THR A 134 13.31 13.98 -14.87
C THR A 134 13.54 12.59 -14.30
N GLY A 135 12.70 12.17 -13.34
CA GLY A 135 12.80 10.92 -12.62
C GLY A 135 12.30 9.71 -13.41
N THR A 136 12.13 8.59 -12.71
CA THR A 136 11.48 7.40 -13.25
C THR A 136 10.03 7.67 -13.65
N LYS A 137 9.39 6.73 -14.34
CA LYS A 137 7.97 6.86 -14.72
C LYS A 137 7.07 7.06 -13.50
N GLU A 138 7.40 6.40 -12.39
CA GLU A 138 6.68 6.48 -11.13
C GLU A 138 6.87 7.86 -10.47
N GLU A 139 8.09 8.42 -10.49
CA GLU A 139 8.36 9.77 -9.97
C GLU A 139 7.60 10.84 -10.77
N GLN A 140 7.55 10.72 -12.11
CA GLN A 140 6.81 11.63 -12.99
C GLN A 140 5.29 11.52 -12.79
N ALA A 141 4.77 10.33 -12.53
CA ALA A 141 3.36 10.12 -12.25
C ALA A 141 2.97 10.70 -10.88
N LEU A 142 3.83 10.59 -9.86
CA LEU A 142 3.61 11.26 -8.57
C LEU A 142 3.60 12.78 -8.74
N GLU A 143 4.50 13.34 -9.54
CA GLU A 143 4.53 14.80 -9.79
C GLU A 143 3.22 15.29 -10.42
N LYS A 144 2.67 14.58 -11.41
CA LYS A 144 1.36 14.92 -12.00
C LYS A 144 0.23 14.93 -10.95
N LEU A 145 0.26 13.98 -10.00
CA LEU A 145 -0.70 13.91 -8.90
C LEU A 145 -0.52 15.06 -7.89
N GLU A 146 0.73 15.42 -7.57
CA GLU A 146 1.01 16.57 -6.71
C GLU A 146 0.58 17.89 -7.37
N ASP A 147 0.80 18.04 -8.68
CA ASP A 147 0.36 19.21 -9.42
C ASP A 147 -1.16 19.32 -9.50
N ALA A 148 -1.86 18.20 -9.70
CA ALA A 148 -3.31 18.16 -9.58
C ALA A 148 -3.78 18.53 -8.16
N THR A 149 -3.06 18.10 -7.12
CA THR A 149 -3.35 18.45 -5.72
C THR A 149 -3.16 19.96 -5.47
N LYS A 150 -2.07 20.55 -5.97
CA LYS A 150 -1.83 22.01 -5.90
C LYS A 150 -2.91 22.81 -6.63
N ALA A 151 -3.35 22.33 -7.79
CA ALA A 151 -4.45 22.95 -8.53
C ALA A 151 -5.76 22.88 -7.74
N ALA A 152 -6.07 21.74 -7.14
CA ALA A 152 -7.26 21.58 -6.28
C ALA A 152 -7.21 22.46 -5.03
N ASP A 153 -6.04 22.58 -4.38
CA ASP A 153 -5.84 23.47 -3.23
C ASP A 153 -6.05 24.94 -3.61
N THR A 154 -5.53 25.35 -4.76
CA THR A 154 -5.73 26.70 -5.30
C THR A 154 -7.22 26.99 -5.52
N ALA A 155 -7.97 26.05 -6.10
CA ALA A 155 -9.41 26.19 -6.30
C ALA A 155 -10.17 26.26 -4.96
N LYS A 156 -9.83 25.37 -4.01
CA LYS A 156 -10.39 25.38 -2.66
C LYS A 156 -10.17 26.73 -1.97
N LYS A 157 -8.92 27.23 -1.97
CA LYS A 157 -8.57 28.53 -1.40
C LYS A 157 -9.35 29.68 -2.03
N ALA A 158 -9.60 29.63 -3.33
CA ALA A 158 -10.45 30.62 -4.01
C ALA A 158 -11.89 30.59 -3.48
N ALA A 159 -12.48 29.40 -3.28
CA ALA A 159 -13.81 29.26 -2.71
C ALA A 159 -13.88 29.72 -1.24
N ASP A 160 -12.89 29.36 -0.43
CA ASP A 160 -12.78 29.83 0.96
C ASP A 160 -12.66 31.35 1.02
N THR A 161 -11.85 31.94 0.13
CA THR A 161 -11.73 33.40 -0.02
C THR A 161 -13.07 34.04 -0.37
N ALA A 162 -13.85 33.43 -1.27
CA ALA A 162 -15.19 33.90 -1.61
C ALA A 162 -16.15 33.85 -0.39
N LYS A 163 -16.09 32.78 0.40
CA LYS A 163 -16.88 32.64 1.63
C LYS A 163 -16.49 33.65 2.70
N THR A 164 -15.19 33.86 2.92
CA THR A 164 -14.69 34.92 3.81
C THR A 164 -15.04 36.31 3.26
N ALA A 165 -15.14 36.46 1.94
CA ALA A 165 -15.59 37.69 1.30
C ALA A 165 -17.07 37.99 1.56
N MET A 166 -17.91 36.95 1.51
CA MET A 166 -19.34 37.02 1.80
C MET A 166 -19.65 37.33 3.26
N GLY A 167 -18.89 36.76 4.20
CA GLY A 167 -19.13 36.96 5.64
C GLY A 167 -20.54 36.49 6.04
N THR A 168 -21.32 37.38 6.66
CA THR A 168 -22.71 37.12 7.12
C THR A 168 -23.78 37.75 6.21
N THR A 169 -23.40 38.18 5.01
CA THR A 169 -24.28 38.85 4.05
C THR A 169 -25.43 37.93 3.64
N LYS A 170 -26.65 38.48 3.60
CA LYS A 170 -27.88 37.76 3.20
C LYS A 170 -28.29 38.14 1.78
N ALA A 171 -29.17 37.34 1.17
CA ALA A 171 -29.74 37.65 -0.13
C ALA A 171 -30.44 39.03 -0.10
N GLY A 172 -30.20 39.83 -1.13
CA GLY A 172 -30.68 41.21 -1.25
C GLY A 172 -29.81 42.26 -0.55
N ALA A 173 -28.85 41.87 0.30
CA ALA A 173 -27.89 42.79 0.89
C ALA A 173 -26.70 43.04 -0.05
N ASN A 174 -26.08 44.21 0.08
CA ASN A 174 -24.94 44.59 -0.74
C ASN A 174 -23.67 43.85 -0.30
N ALA A 175 -22.89 43.38 -1.26
CA ALA A 175 -21.63 42.70 -1.02
C ALA A 175 -20.65 43.65 -0.28
N PRO A 176 -20.06 43.23 0.85
CA PRO A 176 -19.21 44.09 1.68
C PRO A 176 -17.85 44.36 1.01
N LYS A 177 -17.40 43.46 0.14
CA LYS A 177 -16.18 43.55 -0.67
C LYS A 177 -16.40 42.83 -1.99
N GLU A 178 -15.44 42.92 -2.90
CA GLU A 178 -15.44 42.11 -4.11
C GLU A 178 -15.40 40.61 -3.75
N ILE A 179 -16.30 39.83 -4.34
CA ILE A 179 -16.42 38.39 -4.13
C ILE A 179 -16.15 37.69 -5.47
N LYS A 180 -15.15 36.81 -5.50
CA LYS A 180 -14.81 36.00 -6.67
C LYS A 180 -15.15 34.55 -6.41
N ILE A 181 -16.26 34.09 -6.98
CA ILE A 181 -16.68 32.69 -6.96
C ILE A 181 -15.88 31.97 -8.05
N PRO A 182 -15.07 30.95 -7.72
CA PRO A 182 -14.34 30.19 -8.74
C PRO A 182 -15.29 29.32 -9.56
N THR A 183 -14.83 28.87 -10.71
CA THR A 183 -15.49 27.78 -11.44
C THR A 183 -15.42 26.50 -10.63
N TYR A 184 -16.51 25.74 -10.59
CA TYR A 184 -16.53 24.41 -9.99
C TYR A 184 -17.56 23.53 -10.69
N ILE A 185 -17.44 22.23 -10.53
CA ILE A 185 -18.44 21.26 -10.97
C ILE A 185 -19.28 20.93 -9.76
N ASN A 186 -20.61 21.08 -9.83
CA ASN A 186 -21.47 20.74 -8.71
C ASN A 186 -21.62 19.21 -8.55
N ALA A 187 -22.30 18.77 -7.48
CA ALA A 187 -22.53 17.34 -7.22
C ALA A 187 -23.30 16.60 -8.33
N SER A 188 -23.98 17.33 -9.21
CA SER A 188 -24.72 16.78 -10.36
C SER A 188 -23.87 16.74 -11.64
N GLY A 189 -22.58 17.06 -11.58
CA GLY A 189 -21.69 17.07 -12.75
C GLY A 189 -21.81 18.32 -13.63
N ILE A 190 -22.55 19.34 -13.19
CA ILE A 190 -22.78 20.57 -13.97
C ILE A 190 -21.67 21.58 -13.64
N SER A 191 -21.05 22.14 -14.68
CA SER A 191 -20.07 23.22 -14.53
C SER A 191 -20.76 24.54 -14.21
N ILE A 192 -20.42 25.12 -13.06
CA ILE A 192 -20.83 26.46 -12.65
C ILE A 192 -19.68 27.41 -12.99
N PRO A 193 -19.88 28.39 -13.89
CA PRO A 193 -18.81 29.29 -14.32
C PRO A 193 -18.40 30.25 -13.20
N ALA A 194 -17.18 30.78 -13.30
CA ALA A 194 -16.71 31.77 -12.35
C ALA A 194 -17.60 33.03 -12.39
N LYS A 195 -17.82 33.65 -11.22
CA LYS A 195 -18.61 34.88 -11.10
C LYS A 195 -17.90 35.88 -10.19
N THR A 196 -17.90 37.15 -10.59
CA THR A 196 -17.43 38.26 -9.76
C THR A 196 -18.61 39.12 -9.34
N ILE A 197 -18.73 39.39 -8.04
CA ILE A 197 -19.71 40.31 -7.47
C ILE A 197 -18.93 41.51 -6.95
N ALA A 198 -19.15 42.67 -7.56
CA ALA A 198 -18.50 43.90 -7.15
C ALA A 198 -19.02 44.36 -5.77
N SER A 199 -18.16 45.04 -5.00
CA SER A 199 -18.56 45.66 -3.74
C SER A 199 -19.75 46.60 -3.97
N GLY A 200 -20.71 46.60 -3.04
CA GLY A 200 -21.93 47.41 -3.15
C GLY A 200 -23.02 46.80 -4.02
N THR A 201 -22.78 45.68 -4.72
CA THR A 201 -23.80 44.99 -5.53
C THR A 201 -24.64 44.07 -4.67
N ALA A 202 -25.95 44.02 -4.90
CA ALA A 202 -26.85 43.12 -4.19
C ALA A 202 -26.51 41.64 -4.48
N VAL A 203 -26.34 40.85 -3.43
CA VAL A 203 -26.07 39.41 -3.49
C VAL A 203 -27.37 38.64 -3.72
N THR A 204 -27.40 37.71 -4.67
CA THR A 204 -28.60 36.87 -4.90
C THR A 204 -28.58 35.60 -4.05
N GLN A 205 -29.71 34.89 -3.95
CA GLN A 205 -29.75 33.58 -3.30
C GLN A 205 -28.87 32.55 -4.06
N ASP A 206 -28.82 32.65 -5.38
CA ASP A 206 -27.95 31.79 -6.20
C ASP A 206 -26.47 32.03 -5.90
N ASP A 207 -26.06 33.27 -5.61
CA ASP A 207 -24.68 33.58 -5.22
C ASP A 207 -24.29 32.90 -3.92
N LEU A 208 -25.19 32.92 -2.92
CA LEU A 208 -24.98 32.25 -1.64
C LEU A 208 -24.87 30.73 -1.84
N ASN A 209 -25.78 30.16 -2.65
CA ASN A 209 -25.78 28.73 -2.96
C ASN A 209 -24.51 28.32 -3.72
N ASN A 210 -24.06 29.13 -4.67
CA ASN A 210 -22.86 28.86 -5.47
C ASN A 210 -21.59 28.93 -4.63
N ILE A 211 -21.48 29.87 -3.69
CA ILE A 211 -20.34 29.93 -2.76
C ILE A 211 -20.33 28.71 -1.84
N ALA A 212 -21.48 28.38 -1.25
CA ALA A 212 -21.59 27.21 -0.39
C ALA A 212 -21.26 25.91 -1.14
N GLY A 213 -21.77 25.76 -2.36
CA GLY A 213 -21.49 24.64 -3.24
C GLY A 213 -20.03 24.55 -3.65
N ALA A 214 -19.40 25.67 -4.04
CA ALA A 214 -17.99 25.73 -4.38
C ALA A 214 -17.11 25.29 -3.19
N VAL A 215 -17.39 25.80 -1.99
CA VAL A 215 -16.64 25.43 -0.77
C VAL A 215 -16.79 23.95 -0.45
N ASP A 216 -18.01 23.41 -0.48
CA ASP A 216 -18.25 22.00 -0.18
C ASP A 216 -17.54 21.08 -1.19
N VAL A 217 -17.73 21.33 -2.48
CA VAL A 217 -17.19 20.45 -3.53
C VAL A 217 -15.68 20.56 -3.61
N LEU A 218 -15.12 21.77 -3.71
CA LEU A 218 -13.68 21.94 -3.90
C LEU A 218 -12.86 21.51 -2.67
N THR A 219 -13.44 21.58 -1.47
CA THR A 219 -12.83 20.97 -0.28
C THR A 219 -12.75 19.45 -0.39
N LYS A 220 -13.82 18.80 -0.84
CA LYS A 220 -13.85 17.35 -1.04
C LYS A 220 -12.89 16.91 -2.14
N GLU A 221 -12.83 17.65 -3.26
CA GLU A 221 -11.93 17.34 -4.37
C GLU A 221 -10.46 17.49 -3.98
N HIS A 222 -10.08 18.54 -3.25
CA HIS A 222 -8.74 18.67 -2.70
C HIS A 222 -8.37 17.49 -1.78
N ALA A 223 -9.27 17.10 -0.86
CA ALA A 223 -9.02 15.98 0.04
C ALA A 223 -8.84 14.64 -0.70
N LYS A 224 -9.60 14.41 -1.78
CA LYS A 224 -9.42 13.23 -2.64
C LYS A 224 -8.06 13.25 -3.36
N ALA A 225 -7.67 14.40 -3.92
CA ALA A 225 -6.39 14.55 -4.61
C ALA A 225 -5.20 14.32 -3.66
N GLU A 226 -5.24 14.91 -2.47
CA GLU A 226 -4.20 14.75 -1.44
C GLU A 226 -4.06 13.28 -1.02
N LYS A 227 -5.19 12.59 -0.85
CA LYS A 227 -5.20 11.17 -0.52
C LYS A 227 -4.61 10.33 -1.66
N ALA A 228 -4.99 10.61 -2.91
CA ALA A 228 -4.49 9.89 -4.07
C ALA A 228 -2.97 10.03 -4.27
N ALA A 229 -2.41 11.23 -4.06
CA ALA A 229 -0.96 11.45 -4.16
C ALA A 229 -0.19 10.66 -3.08
N LYS A 230 -0.67 10.69 -1.83
CA LYS A 230 -0.05 9.94 -0.71
C LYS A 230 -0.14 8.42 -0.94
N ASP A 231 -1.31 7.94 -1.36
CA ASP A 231 -1.50 6.51 -1.61
C ASP A 231 -0.58 6.04 -2.75
N TYR A 232 -0.48 6.81 -3.84
CA TYR A 232 0.41 6.49 -4.95
C TYR A 232 1.88 6.40 -4.55
N ALA A 233 2.38 7.38 -3.78
CA ALA A 233 3.76 7.39 -3.30
C ALA A 233 4.09 6.16 -2.43
N VAL A 234 3.11 5.63 -1.68
CA VAL A 234 3.28 4.45 -0.83
C VAL A 234 3.22 3.16 -1.65
N ILE A 235 2.18 2.95 -2.48
CA ILE A 235 2.00 1.74 -3.31
C ILE A 235 3.23 1.47 -4.17
N SER A 236 3.63 2.50 -4.93
CA SER A 236 4.69 2.41 -5.93
C SER A 236 6.04 2.09 -5.28
N ALA A 237 6.28 2.64 -4.10
CA ALA A 237 7.45 2.36 -3.30
C ALA A 237 7.47 0.91 -2.76
N TYR A 238 6.33 0.39 -2.29
CA TYR A 238 6.24 -1.01 -1.82
C TYR A 238 6.41 -2.01 -2.98
N ALA A 239 5.86 -1.68 -4.15
CA ALA A 239 6.04 -2.45 -5.37
C ALA A 239 7.51 -2.55 -5.82
N ALA A 240 8.24 -1.44 -5.80
CA ALA A 240 9.66 -1.42 -6.19
C ALA A 240 10.52 -2.32 -5.28
N THR A 241 10.21 -2.34 -3.98
CA THR A 241 10.92 -3.15 -2.98
C THR A 241 10.63 -4.65 -3.17
N ALA A 242 9.36 -5.01 -3.42
CA ALA A 242 8.96 -6.40 -3.67
C ALA A 242 9.47 -6.95 -5.02
N ILE A 243 9.63 -6.10 -6.05
CA ILE A 243 10.15 -6.50 -7.36
C ILE A 243 11.67 -6.73 -7.31
N HIS A 244 12.43 -5.91 -6.59
CA HIS A 244 13.87 -6.10 -6.43
C HIS A 244 14.21 -7.43 -5.76
N ALA A 245 13.49 -7.81 -4.70
CA ALA A 245 13.70 -9.08 -4.02
C ALA A 245 13.50 -10.30 -4.94
N TYR A 246 12.55 -10.23 -5.87
CA TYR A 246 12.33 -11.31 -6.83
C TYR A 246 13.42 -11.37 -7.91
N GLN A 247 14.01 -10.23 -8.27
CA GLN A 247 15.10 -10.16 -9.26
C GLN A 247 16.43 -10.63 -8.68
N ASP A 248 16.70 -10.35 -7.41
CA ASP A 248 17.92 -10.81 -6.73
C ASP A 248 17.86 -12.32 -6.46
N MET A 249 16.73 -12.87 -6.00
CA MET A 249 16.55 -14.32 -5.85
C MET A 249 16.68 -15.09 -7.18
N ALA A 250 16.20 -14.53 -8.29
CA ALA A 250 16.31 -15.15 -9.61
C ALA A 250 17.72 -15.05 -10.23
N GLN A 251 18.56 -14.12 -9.76
CA GLN A 251 19.96 -14.02 -10.18
C GLN A 251 20.86 -15.05 -9.47
N GLU A 252 20.49 -15.50 -8.27
CA GLU A 252 21.24 -16.52 -7.53
C GLU A 252 20.96 -17.96 -7.97
N GLU A 253 19.76 -18.28 -8.50
CA GLU A 253 19.49 -19.58 -9.13
C GLU A 253 20.25 -19.80 -10.46
N GLY A 254 20.91 -18.75 -10.98
CA GLY A 254 21.74 -18.80 -12.19
C GLY A 254 23.24 -19.01 -11.96
N ARG A 255 23.70 -19.26 -10.72
CA ARG A 255 25.13 -19.41 -10.37
C ARG A 255 25.46 -20.76 -9.74
#